data_AF-A0A815TUK1-F1
#
_entry.id   AF-A0A815TUK1-F1
#
_cell.length_a   1.000
_cell.length_b   1.000
_cell.length_c   1.000
_cell.angle_alpha   90.00
_cell.angle_beta   90.00
_cell.angle_gamma   90.00
#
_symmetry.space_group_name_H-M   'P 1'
#
loop_
_entity.id
_entity.type
_entity.pdbx_description
1 polymer ?
#
loop_
_entity_poly.entity_id
_entity_poly.type
_entity_poly.pdbx_seq_one_letter_code
_entity_poly.pdbx_strand_id
1 'polypeptide(L)'
;MQTFPRQINGRLNNVPSISSKAVPDDTQSSRKKIIIIGGIIVTIVLCMGAVAVPVALALTYGNTANTTSNTTVATTTVATTTTVATTTIASLPSQCSTYTTINDATRLITAASGTACDQSLFSSSTTWVRFSGAGGTQIPTSATSTNLCGTQATGWYSSALPGSGLTVSGTVCFAWTSNTCEWSTTIQVTNCGSFYVYGLITPPICNARYCTT
;
A
#
# COMPACT_ATOMS: atom_id res chain seq x y z
N MET A 1 -20.93 63.07 17.76
CA MET A 1 -19.94 64.16 17.56
C MET A 1 -19.32 64.48 18.90
N GLN A 2 -18.08 64.06 19.14
CA GLN A 2 -17.16 64.70 20.08
C GLN A 2 -15.74 64.21 19.72
N THR A 3 -14.84 65.17 19.66
CA THR A 3 -13.51 65.18 19.04
C THR A 3 -12.39 64.71 19.98
N PHE A 4 -11.35 64.13 19.38
CA PHE A 4 -10.02 63.76 19.93
C PHE A 4 -9.30 64.90 20.65
N PRO A 5 -8.30 64.65 21.54
CA PRO A 5 -6.90 64.35 21.16
C PRO A 5 -6.26 63.29 22.12
N ARG A 6 -5.01 62.79 22.04
CA ARG A 6 -3.74 63.19 21.44
C ARG A 6 -2.82 61.95 21.43
N GLN A 7 -1.93 61.91 20.44
CA GLN A 7 -0.82 60.97 20.27
C GLN A 7 0.18 60.98 21.44
N ILE A 8 0.78 59.83 21.74
CA ILE A 8 2.15 59.74 22.28
C ILE A 8 3.00 58.76 21.47
N ASN A 9 4.11 59.31 21.01
CA ASN A 9 5.20 58.75 20.23
C ASN A 9 5.87 57.53 20.86
N GLY A 10 6.33 56.64 19.99
CA GLY A 10 7.76 56.32 19.90
C GLY A 10 8.32 55.28 20.87
N ARG A 11 8.43 54.03 20.40
CA ARG A 11 9.61 53.19 20.67
C ARG A 11 9.78 52.13 19.57
N LEU A 12 10.40 52.55 18.47
CA LEU A 12 11.30 51.66 17.73
C LEU A 12 12.40 51.28 18.70
N ASN A 13 12.61 50.00 18.99
CA ASN A 13 13.91 49.43 19.38
C ASN A 13 13.85 47.90 19.41
N ASN A 14 14.79 47.30 18.69
CA ASN A 14 15.33 45.95 18.82
C ASN A 14 14.46 44.74 18.49
N VAL A 15 14.38 44.46 17.18
CA VAL A 15 14.40 43.08 16.68
C VAL A 15 15.84 42.56 16.85
N PRO A 16 16.09 41.47 17.60
CA PRO A 16 17.41 40.84 17.60
C PRO A 16 17.62 40.15 16.24
N SER A 17 18.62 40.61 15.50
CA SER A 17 19.16 39.91 14.33
C SER A 17 19.73 38.56 14.77
N ILE A 18 18.96 37.49 14.63
CA ILE A 18 19.46 36.13 14.84
C ILE A 18 20.24 35.75 13.58
N SER A 19 21.56 35.86 13.72
CA SER A 19 22.56 35.35 12.79
C SER A 19 22.24 33.90 12.41
N SER A 20 22.02 33.69 11.11
CA SER A 20 21.97 32.39 10.47
C SER A 20 23.32 31.69 10.64
N LYS A 21 23.45 30.90 11.71
CA LYS A 21 24.50 29.89 11.80
C LYS A 21 24.15 28.78 10.82
N ALA A 22 25.03 28.58 9.83
CA ALA A 22 25.03 27.43 8.96
C ALA A 22 25.00 26.14 9.80
N VAL A 23 24.02 25.29 9.55
CA VAL A 23 23.98 23.92 10.03
C VAL A 23 25.01 23.11 9.21
N PRO A 24 25.89 22.32 9.83
CA PRO A 24 26.84 21.50 9.10
C PRO A 24 26.10 20.45 8.25
N ASP A 25 26.50 20.38 6.97
CA ASP A 25 26.14 19.38 5.98
C ASP A 25 26.85 18.06 6.33
N ASP A 26 26.20 17.19 7.12
CA ASP A 26 26.63 15.81 7.29
C ASP A 26 26.14 14.95 6.11
N THR A 27 26.76 15.17 4.96
CA THR A 27 26.74 14.23 3.84
C THR A 27 27.60 12.99 4.18
N GLN A 28 27.14 12.17 5.12
CA GLN A 28 27.66 10.80 5.25
C GLN A 28 26.97 9.87 4.27
N SER A 29 27.52 9.90 3.06
CA SER A 29 27.53 8.77 2.13
C SER A 29 27.98 7.51 2.87
N SER A 30 27.01 6.68 3.30
CA SER A 30 27.26 5.36 3.85
C SER A 30 27.75 4.43 2.72
N ARG A 31 29.01 4.60 2.30
CA ARG A 31 29.71 3.64 1.45
C ARG A 31 29.85 2.35 2.26
N LYS A 32 28.99 1.36 1.96
CA LYS A 32 29.17 -0.02 2.39
C LYS A 32 30.51 -0.53 1.88
N LYS A 33 31.58 -0.36 2.66
CA LYS A 33 32.84 -1.08 2.47
C LYS A 33 32.60 -2.53 2.89
N ILE A 34 32.36 -3.38 1.91
CA ILE A 34 32.42 -4.85 2.06
C ILE A 34 33.90 -5.20 2.22
N ILE A 35 34.31 -5.48 3.46
CA ILE A 35 35.61 -6.08 3.77
C ILE A 35 35.37 -7.59 3.81
N ILE A 36 35.84 -8.30 2.77
CA ILE A 36 35.84 -9.77 2.75
C ILE A 36 37.08 -10.21 3.52
N ILE A 37 36.89 -10.63 4.77
CA ILE A 37 37.89 -11.41 5.52
C ILE A 37 37.54 -12.87 5.30
N GLY A 38 38.54 -13.66 4.94
CA GLY A 38 38.41 -14.97 4.32
C GLY A 38 37.57 -16.00 5.06
N GLY A 39 36.93 -16.84 4.24
CA GLY A 39 36.80 -18.28 4.44
C GLY A 39 35.81 -18.75 5.50
N ILE A 40 34.57 -18.99 5.08
CA ILE A 40 33.76 -20.17 5.43
C ILE A 40 32.89 -20.46 4.20
N ILE A 41 33.14 -21.59 3.52
CA ILE A 41 32.22 -22.16 2.54
C ILE A 41 31.08 -22.79 3.35
N VAL A 42 29.99 -22.06 3.55
CA VAL A 42 28.72 -22.69 3.94
C VAL A 42 28.09 -23.19 2.66
N THR A 43 28.08 -24.51 2.47
CA THR A 43 27.37 -25.17 1.39
C THR A 43 25.87 -24.94 1.59
N ILE A 44 25.37 -23.84 1.03
CA ILE A 44 23.93 -23.59 0.91
C ILE A 44 23.41 -24.64 -0.07
N VAL A 45 22.76 -25.65 0.48
CA VAL A 45 21.91 -26.58 -0.26
C VAL A 45 20.78 -25.75 -0.87
N LEU A 46 20.99 -25.31 -2.12
CA LEU A 46 19.96 -24.76 -2.98
C LEU A 46 18.99 -25.90 -3.32
N CYS A 47 17.96 -26.06 -2.51
CA CYS A 47 16.76 -26.78 -2.93
C CYS A 47 15.97 -25.84 -3.87
N MET A 48 16.47 -25.65 -5.10
CA MET A 48 15.66 -25.12 -6.18
C MET A 48 14.82 -26.26 -6.72
N GLY A 49 13.58 -26.34 -6.24
CA GLY A 49 12.53 -27.15 -6.85
C GLY A 49 12.25 -26.61 -8.25
N ALA A 50 12.97 -27.12 -9.25
CA ALA A 50 12.64 -26.94 -10.65
C ALA A 50 11.49 -27.89 -10.98
N VAL A 51 10.26 -27.37 -10.98
CA VAL A 51 9.14 -28.01 -11.66
C VAL A 51 9.40 -27.92 -13.17
N ALA A 52 9.94 -29.01 -13.72
CA ALA A 52 10.09 -29.18 -15.15
C ALA A 52 8.70 -29.30 -15.79
N VAL A 53 8.23 -28.23 -16.44
CA VAL A 53 7.14 -28.31 -17.40
C VAL A 53 7.77 -28.64 -18.75
N PRO A 54 7.50 -29.80 -19.36
CA PRO A 54 7.98 -30.07 -20.71
C PRO A 54 7.14 -29.27 -21.70
N VAL A 55 7.63 -28.09 -22.11
CA VAL A 55 7.15 -27.42 -23.32
C VAL A 55 7.84 -28.10 -24.50
N ALA A 56 7.17 -29.09 -25.09
CA ALA A 56 7.59 -29.69 -26.34
C ALA A 56 7.34 -28.70 -27.50
N LEU A 57 8.40 -28.03 -27.96
CA LEU A 57 8.37 -27.26 -29.20
C LEU A 57 8.77 -28.20 -30.36
N ALA A 58 7.79 -28.85 -30.98
CA ALA A 58 8.02 -29.60 -32.21
C ALA A 58 7.90 -28.65 -33.41
N LEU A 59 9.02 -28.29 -34.02
CA LEU A 59 9.06 -27.72 -35.36
C LEU A 59 9.34 -28.86 -36.34
N THR A 60 8.33 -29.31 -37.08
CA THR A 60 8.52 -30.23 -38.21
C THR A 60 8.27 -29.50 -39.52
N TYR A 61 9.33 -29.33 -40.31
CA TYR A 61 9.26 -28.91 -41.70
C TYR A 61 8.72 -30.06 -42.57
N GLY A 62 7.79 -29.74 -43.46
CA GLY A 62 7.15 -30.71 -44.36
C GLY A 62 8.06 -31.17 -45.50
N ASN A 63 7.93 -32.44 -45.87
CA ASN A 63 8.19 -32.88 -47.23
C ASN A 63 7.25 -34.04 -47.61
N THR A 64 6.84 -34.04 -48.87
CA THR A 64 5.77 -34.85 -49.46
C THR A 64 6.31 -36.21 -49.90
N ALA A 65 5.70 -37.31 -49.46
CA ALA A 65 5.84 -38.61 -50.10
C ALA A 65 4.53 -39.41 -49.98
N ASN A 66 4.02 -39.78 -51.15
CA ASN A 66 2.84 -40.61 -51.40
C ASN A 66 3.19 -42.09 -51.17
N THR A 67 2.56 -42.75 -50.20
CA THR A 67 2.52 -44.22 -50.12
C THR A 67 1.23 -44.70 -49.45
N THR A 68 0.40 -45.40 -50.23
CA THR A 68 -0.80 -46.14 -49.80
C THR A 68 -0.44 -47.23 -48.78
N SER A 69 -1.13 -47.26 -47.65
CA SER A 69 -1.11 -48.41 -46.73
C SER A 69 -2.44 -48.49 -45.97
N ASN A 70 -3.17 -49.58 -46.22
CA ASN A 70 -4.34 -50.00 -45.46
C ASN A 70 -3.91 -50.39 -44.04
N THR A 71 -4.46 -49.73 -43.02
CA THR A 71 -4.27 -50.14 -41.63
C THR A 71 -5.57 -49.96 -40.84
N THR A 72 -6.00 -51.03 -40.19
CA THR A 72 -7.20 -51.17 -39.38
C THR A 72 -7.18 -50.24 -38.16
N VAL A 73 -8.25 -49.46 -37.98
CA VAL A 73 -8.44 -48.53 -36.87
C VAL A 73 -8.92 -49.31 -35.64
N ALA A 74 -8.03 -49.54 -34.67
CA ALA A 74 -8.42 -49.98 -33.34
C ALA A 74 -9.10 -48.82 -32.60
N THR A 75 -10.37 -49.02 -32.24
CA THR A 75 -11.18 -48.03 -31.50
C THR A 75 -10.95 -48.21 -30.01
N THR A 76 -10.16 -47.31 -29.40
CA THR A 76 -9.95 -47.25 -27.95
C THR A 76 -10.95 -46.27 -27.34
N THR A 77 -12.00 -46.79 -26.70
CA THR A 77 -12.95 -45.97 -25.91
C THR A 77 -12.28 -45.47 -24.65
N VAL A 78 -11.96 -44.16 -24.61
CA VAL A 78 -11.49 -43.47 -23.40
C VAL A 78 -12.70 -43.14 -22.52
N ALA A 79 -12.80 -43.79 -21.36
CA ALA A 79 -13.82 -43.47 -20.37
C ALA A 79 -13.57 -42.06 -19.81
N THR A 80 -14.53 -41.16 -20.03
CA THR A 80 -14.49 -39.79 -19.51
C THR A 80 -15.03 -39.79 -18.09
N THR A 81 -14.14 -39.80 -17.10
CA THR A 81 -14.52 -39.66 -15.68
C THR A 81 -14.86 -38.20 -15.41
N THR A 82 -16.14 -37.87 -15.32
CA THR A 82 -16.62 -36.54 -14.90
C THR A 82 -16.43 -36.39 -13.39
N THR A 83 -15.32 -35.79 -12.96
CA THR A 83 -15.13 -35.36 -11.58
C THR A 83 -15.95 -34.09 -11.34
N VAL A 84 -17.02 -34.22 -10.58
CA VAL A 84 -17.78 -33.08 -10.05
C VAL A 84 -16.88 -32.38 -9.03
N ALA A 85 -16.32 -31.24 -9.41
CA ALA A 85 -15.58 -30.38 -8.51
C ALA A 85 -16.54 -29.80 -7.47
N THR A 86 -16.45 -30.28 -6.24
CA THR A 86 -17.14 -29.67 -5.09
C THR A 86 -16.47 -28.34 -4.81
N THR A 87 -17.07 -27.24 -5.29
CA THR A 87 -16.68 -25.87 -4.94
C THR A 87 -16.97 -25.65 -3.46
N THR A 88 -15.97 -25.85 -2.61
CA THR A 88 -15.98 -25.31 -1.26
C THR A 88 -16.07 -23.80 -1.38
N ILE A 89 -17.18 -23.21 -0.94
CA ILE A 89 -17.30 -21.75 -0.82
C ILE A 89 -16.25 -21.33 0.20
N ALA A 90 -15.17 -20.71 -0.28
CA ALA A 90 -14.13 -20.18 0.60
C ALA A 90 -14.79 -19.19 1.56
N SER A 91 -14.73 -19.48 2.86
CA SER A 91 -15.24 -18.57 3.88
C SER A 91 -14.39 -17.32 3.89
N LEU A 92 -15.05 -16.17 3.96
CA LEU A 92 -14.41 -14.87 3.96
C LEU A 92 -13.62 -14.65 5.27
N PRO A 93 -12.52 -13.88 5.26
CA PRO A 93 -11.77 -13.59 6.48
C PRO A 93 -12.64 -12.94 7.57
N SER A 94 -12.36 -13.21 8.85
CA SER A 94 -13.22 -12.79 9.97
C SER A 94 -13.41 -11.28 10.08
N GLN A 95 -12.40 -10.49 9.69
CA GLN A 95 -12.44 -9.03 9.63
C GLN A 95 -13.46 -8.50 8.60
N CYS A 96 -14.01 -9.34 7.73
CA CYS A 96 -15.12 -8.97 6.86
C CYS A 96 -16.48 -9.01 7.55
N SER A 97 -16.55 -9.59 8.76
CA SER A 97 -17.76 -9.63 9.59
C SER A 97 -17.62 -8.80 10.86
N THR A 98 -16.41 -8.56 11.35
CA THR A 98 -16.15 -7.80 12.58
C THR A 98 -15.15 -6.68 12.31
N TYR A 99 -15.63 -5.43 12.33
CA TYR A 99 -14.84 -4.22 12.09
C TYR A 99 -15.54 -3.00 12.70
N THR A 100 -14.79 -1.91 12.88
CA THR A 100 -15.35 -0.60 13.20
C THR A 100 -15.63 0.19 11.91
N THR A 101 -16.75 0.90 11.87
CA THR A 101 -17.05 1.77 10.72
C THR A 101 -16.61 3.20 10.99
N ILE A 102 -15.92 3.81 10.02
CA ILE A 102 -15.63 5.24 9.99
C ILE A 102 -16.38 5.87 8.83
N ASN A 103 -17.20 6.87 9.13
CA ASN A 103 -17.94 7.68 8.16
C ASN A 103 -17.72 9.17 8.47
N ASP A 104 -16.47 9.61 8.32
CA ASP A 104 -16.07 10.99 8.56
C ASP A 104 -15.78 11.68 7.22
N ALA A 105 -16.68 12.58 6.80
CA ALA A 105 -16.59 13.34 5.55
C ALA A 105 -15.28 14.12 5.42
N THR A 106 -14.64 14.50 6.53
CA THR A 106 -13.37 15.23 6.50
C THR A 106 -12.22 14.38 6.02
N ARG A 107 -12.35 13.05 5.91
CA ARG A 107 -11.32 12.14 5.39
C ARG A 107 -11.24 12.10 3.87
N LEU A 108 -12.24 12.63 3.16
CA LEU A 108 -12.20 12.67 1.70
C LEU A 108 -10.98 13.46 1.22
N ILE A 109 -10.33 12.98 0.16
CA ILE A 109 -9.24 13.73 -0.48
C ILE A 109 -9.69 15.07 -1.08
N THR A 110 -10.99 15.32 -1.18
CA THR A 110 -11.57 16.61 -1.60
C THR A 110 -11.86 17.55 -0.42
N ALA A 111 -11.78 17.05 0.82
CA ALA A 111 -11.95 17.88 2.01
C ALA A 111 -10.69 18.74 2.24
N ALA A 112 -10.90 19.96 2.75
CA ALA A 112 -9.83 20.90 3.04
C ALA A 112 -8.86 20.36 4.13
N SER A 113 -7.70 21.01 4.22
CA SER A 113 -6.73 20.78 5.30
C SER A 113 -7.34 21.02 6.69
N GLY A 114 -6.67 20.51 7.72
CA GLY A 114 -7.07 20.68 9.11
C GLY A 114 -6.00 20.19 10.08
N THR A 115 -6.38 20.04 11.34
CA THR A 115 -5.53 19.56 12.44
C THR A 115 -5.94 18.16 12.93
N ALA A 116 -6.68 17.40 12.12
CA ALA A 116 -7.12 16.07 12.49
C ALA A 116 -5.93 15.12 12.65
N CYS A 117 -6.05 14.23 13.63
CA CYS A 117 -4.99 13.35 14.08
C CYS A 117 -5.51 11.94 14.32
N ASP A 118 -4.91 10.98 13.62
CA ASP A 118 -5.32 9.58 13.70
C ASP A 118 -4.55 8.81 14.80
N GLN A 119 -3.55 9.41 15.44
CA GLN A 119 -2.78 8.73 16.50
C GLN A 119 -3.62 8.39 17.73
N SER A 120 -4.66 9.17 18.04
CA SER A 120 -5.57 8.88 19.15
C SER A 120 -6.70 7.91 18.77
N LEU A 121 -6.92 7.69 17.47
CA LEU A 121 -8.00 6.82 16.99
C LEU A 121 -7.55 5.37 16.83
N PHE A 122 -6.26 5.14 16.57
CA PHE A 122 -5.69 3.81 16.36
C PHE A 122 -4.62 3.52 17.40
N SER A 123 -4.53 2.26 17.81
CA SER A 123 -3.47 1.76 18.67
C SER A 123 -2.23 1.31 17.88
N SER A 124 -1.14 1.02 18.58
CA SER A 124 0.03 0.36 17.99
C SER A 124 -0.27 -1.06 17.52
N SER A 125 -1.37 -1.67 18.00
CA SER A 125 -1.92 -2.91 17.46
C SER A 125 -3.00 -2.65 16.41
N THR A 126 -3.18 -3.63 15.52
CA THR A 126 -4.15 -3.58 14.41
C THR A 126 -5.57 -3.29 14.88
N THR A 127 -6.18 -2.26 14.29
CA THR A 127 -7.60 -1.94 14.41
C THR A 127 -8.28 -2.16 13.05
N TRP A 128 -9.22 -3.09 12.98
CA TRP A 128 -9.94 -3.39 11.73
C TRP A 128 -11.04 -2.36 11.48
N VAL A 129 -10.94 -1.66 10.35
CA VAL A 129 -11.83 -0.55 9.97
C VAL A 129 -12.37 -0.70 8.57
N ARG A 130 -13.65 -0.36 8.42
CA ARG A 130 -14.29 -0.11 7.13
C ARG A 130 -14.62 1.38 7.01
N PHE A 131 -14.10 2.03 5.98
CA PHE A 131 -14.56 3.36 5.58
C PHE A 131 -15.88 3.23 4.81
N SER A 132 -16.81 4.16 5.03
CA SER A 132 -18.11 4.14 4.36
C SER A 132 -18.78 5.51 4.31
N GLY A 133 -19.82 5.63 3.48
CA GLY A 133 -20.72 6.78 3.47
C GLY A 133 -20.09 8.03 2.87
N ALA A 134 -20.44 9.19 3.43
CA ALA A 134 -19.95 10.49 2.98
C ALA A 134 -18.45 10.69 3.27
N GLY A 135 -17.88 9.86 4.15
CA GLY A 135 -16.44 9.83 4.44
C GLY A 135 -15.60 9.07 3.42
N GLY A 136 -16.13 8.70 2.26
CA GLY A 136 -15.43 7.84 1.30
C GLY A 136 -15.42 6.37 1.76
N THR A 137 -14.98 5.49 0.87
CA THR A 137 -15.09 4.02 1.05
C THR A 137 -13.75 3.31 1.02
N GLN A 138 -12.71 3.96 0.50
CA GLN A 138 -11.40 3.35 0.28
C GLN A 138 -10.28 4.34 0.58
N ILE A 139 -9.14 3.84 1.07
CA ILE A 139 -7.90 4.63 1.08
C ILE A 139 -7.43 4.81 -0.38
N PRO A 140 -7.05 6.02 -0.81
CA PRO A 140 -6.59 6.28 -2.18
C PRO A 140 -5.41 5.38 -2.54
N THR A 141 -5.39 4.81 -3.73
CA THR A 141 -4.28 3.94 -4.22
C THR A 141 -3.26 4.68 -5.08
N SER A 142 -3.33 6.01 -5.08
CA SER A 142 -2.42 6.91 -5.77
C SER A 142 -2.03 8.04 -4.83
N ALA A 143 -0.83 8.61 -5.06
CA ALA A 143 -0.35 9.72 -4.25
C ALA A 143 -1.36 10.86 -4.20
N THR A 144 -1.68 11.29 -2.98
CA THR A 144 -2.55 12.43 -2.71
C THR A 144 -1.72 13.71 -2.57
N SER A 145 -2.30 14.85 -2.95
CA SER A 145 -1.71 16.14 -2.60
C SER A 145 -1.74 16.35 -1.09
N THR A 146 -0.77 17.08 -0.57
CA THR A 146 -0.70 17.44 0.85
C THR A 146 -1.80 18.43 1.24
N ASN A 147 -2.04 18.63 2.54
CA ASN A 147 -3.02 19.61 3.04
C ASN A 147 -4.47 19.34 2.60
N LEU A 148 -4.86 18.08 2.60
CA LEU A 148 -6.22 17.61 2.29
C LEU A 148 -6.67 16.62 3.37
N CYS A 149 -7.91 16.16 3.26
CA CYS A 149 -8.48 15.14 4.15
C CYS A 149 -8.44 15.50 5.65
N GLY A 150 -8.58 16.80 5.95
CA GLY A 150 -8.61 17.33 7.32
C GLY A 150 -7.26 17.31 8.01
N THR A 151 -6.16 17.11 7.28
CA THR A 151 -4.80 17.04 7.84
C THR A 151 -3.77 17.68 6.91
N GLN A 152 -2.52 17.71 7.36
CA GLN A 152 -1.38 18.22 6.59
C GLN A 152 -0.64 17.08 5.86
N ALA A 153 -0.43 15.92 6.52
CA ALA A 153 0.19 14.73 5.94
C ALA A 153 -0.86 13.71 5.49
N THR A 154 -1.02 13.58 4.18
CA THR A 154 -2.13 12.83 3.59
C THR A 154 -1.74 11.39 3.29
N GLY A 155 -2.42 10.44 3.92
CA GLY A 155 -2.18 9.01 3.78
C GLY A 155 -2.84 8.39 2.54
N TRP A 156 -2.06 7.66 1.76
CA TRP A 156 -2.51 6.89 0.59
C TRP A 156 -1.81 5.51 0.56
N TYR A 157 -2.48 4.51 0.01
CA TYR A 157 -2.00 3.14 -0.04
C TYR A 157 -1.15 2.93 -1.30
N SER A 158 0.14 2.61 -1.13
CA SER A 158 1.12 2.54 -2.22
C SER A 158 1.40 1.12 -2.73
N SER A 159 0.66 0.13 -2.23
CA SER A 159 0.80 -1.28 -2.59
C SER A 159 -0.38 -1.76 -3.43
N ALA A 160 -0.26 -2.96 -4.01
CA ALA A 160 -1.36 -3.57 -4.74
C ALA A 160 -2.52 -3.93 -3.79
N LEU A 161 -3.75 -3.68 -4.24
CA LEU A 161 -4.95 -4.11 -3.51
C LEU A 161 -5.13 -5.64 -3.61
N PRO A 162 -5.69 -6.28 -2.57
CA PRO A 162 -5.98 -7.71 -2.60
C PRO A 162 -7.12 -8.05 -3.56
N GLY A 163 -7.03 -9.25 -4.14
CA GLY A 163 -8.17 -9.93 -4.76
C GLY A 163 -9.23 -10.33 -3.73
N SER A 164 -10.46 -10.58 -4.19
CA SER A 164 -11.59 -10.93 -3.32
C SER A 164 -11.28 -12.12 -2.39
N GLY A 165 -11.61 -11.99 -1.12
CA GLY A 165 -11.36 -12.98 -0.07
C GLY A 165 -9.93 -13.03 0.45
N LEU A 166 -9.02 -12.21 -0.08
CA LEU A 166 -7.63 -12.20 0.33
C LEU A 166 -7.33 -11.05 1.29
N THR A 167 -6.39 -11.31 2.18
CA THR A 167 -5.76 -10.31 3.04
C THR A 167 -4.30 -10.18 2.64
N VAL A 168 -3.84 -8.95 2.41
CA VAL A 168 -2.44 -8.67 2.07
C VAL A 168 -1.91 -7.57 2.97
N SER A 169 -0.62 -7.65 3.28
CA SER A 169 0.10 -6.54 3.90
C SER A 169 0.57 -5.58 2.83
N GLY A 170 0.52 -4.29 3.12
CA GLY A 170 1.03 -3.26 2.22
C GLY A 170 1.29 -1.96 2.95
N THR A 171 1.85 -1.01 2.22
CA THR A 171 2.34 0.24 2.78
C THR A 171 1.34 1.37 2.54
N VAL A 172 1.04 2.13 3.59
CA VAL A 172 0.48 3.48 3.46
C VAL A 172 1.63 4.47 3.52
N CYS A 173 1.70 5.34 2.53
CA CYS A 173 2.59 6.48 2.46
C CYS A 173 1.85 7.74 2.91
N PHE A 174 2.50 8.59 3.69
CA PHE A 174 1.99 9.90 4.09
C PHE A 174 2.75 10.97 3.31
N ALA A 175 2.07 11.62 2.37
CA ALA A 175 2.64 12.70 1.59
C ALA A 175 2.77 13.97 2.44
N TRP A 176 3.92 14.64 2.37
CA TRP A 176 4.21 15.90 3.06
C TRP A 176 5.16 16.76 2.23
N THR A 177 4.99 18.08 2.29
CA THR A 177 5.73 19.05 1.48
C THR A 177 5.85 18.64 0.01
N SER A 178 7.04 18.20 -0.43
CA SER A 178 7.35 17.79 -1.80
C SER A 178 7.54 16.27 -1.95
N ASN A 179 7.47 15.52 -0.85
CA ASN A 179 7.66 14.07 -0.85
C ASN A 179 6.29 13.37 -0.76
N THR A 180 6.01 12.48 -1.71
CA THR A 180 4.76 11.70 -1.72
C THR A 180 4.74 10.59 -0.67
N CYS A 181 5.89 10.27 -0.05
CA CYS A 181 6.01 9.27 1.00
C CYS A 181 7.08 9.71 2.03
N GLU A 182 6.81 10.80 2.75
CA GLU A 182 7.71 11.31 3.79
C GLU A 182 7.77 10.36 4.99
N TRP A 183 6.59 9.86 5.39
CA TRP A 183 6.47 8.78 6.36
C TRP A 183 5.71 7.63 5.74
N SER A 184 5.86 6.45 6.33
CA SER A 184 5.08 5.28 5.95
C SER A 184 4.76 4.39 7.12
N THR A 185 3.76 3.55 6.92
CA THR A 185 3.38 2.51 7.87
C THR A 185 2.86 1.29 7.12
N THR A 186 3.12 0.09 7.65
CA THR A 186 2.64 -1.16 7.08
C THR A 186 1.29 -1.50 7.71
N ILE A 187 0.29 -1.72 6.87
CA ILE A 187 -1.07 -2.10 7.26
C ILE A 187 -1.46 -3.41 6.60
N GLN A 188 -2.62 -3.94 7.00
CA GLN A 188 -3.28 -5.03 6.29
C GLN A 188 -4.50 -4.52 5.56
N VAL A 189 -4.77 -5.07 4.37
CA VAL A 189 -5.97 -4.77 3.60
C VAL A 189 -6.64 -6.09 3.25
N THR A 190 -7.96 -6.14 3.41
CA THR A 190 -8.79 -7.29 3.06
C THR A 190 -9.83 -6.87 2.06
N ASN A 191 -9.97 -7.62 0.96
CA ASN A 191 -11.08 -7.44 0.03
C ASN A 191 -12.22 -8.39 0.43
N CYS A 192 -13.31 -7.83 0.93
CA CYS A 192 -14.47 -8.58 1.38
C CYS A 192 -15.48 -8.85 0.24
N GLY A 193 -15.07 -8.66 -1.01
CA GLY A 193 -15.90 -8.78 -2.20
C GLY A 193 -16.55 -7.46 -2.61
N SER A 194 -17.35 -6.87 -1.71
CA SER A 194 -18.09 -5.62 -1.99
C SER A 194 -17.51 -4.37 -1.30
N PHE A 195 -16.54 -4.55 -0.39
CA PHE A 195 -15.87 -3.47 0.31
C PHE A 195 -14.48 -3.91 0.79
N TYR A 196 -13.65 -2.95 1.13
CA TYR A 196 -12.37 -3.20 1.78
C TYR A 196 -12.47 -3.00 3.28
N VAL A 197 -11.70 -3.81 4.01
CA VAL A 197 -11.45 -3.62 5.44
C VAL A 197 -9.95 -3.48 5.65
N TYR A 198 -9.57 -2.45 6.40
CA TYR A 198 -8.20 -2.05 6.63
C TYR A 198 -7.82 -2.35 8.08
N GLY A 199 -6.77 -3.13 8.28
CA GLY A 199 -6.12 -3.34 9.56
C GLY A 199 -5.13 -2.21 9.80
N LEU A 200 -5.62 -1.11 10.37
CA LEU A 200 -4.86 0.13 10.55
C LEU A 200 -4.13 0.15 11.89
N ILE A 201 -3.01 0.85 11.93
CA ILE A 201 -2.23 1.13 13.15
C ILE A 201 -2.00 2.64 13.29
N THR A 202 -1.58 3.08 14.47
CA THR A 202 -1.19 4.48 14.75
C THR A 202 -0.23 5.02 13.67
N PRO A 203 -0.53 6.16 13.01
CA PRO A 203 0.40 6.81 12.10
C PRO A 203 1.68 7.32 12.82
N PRO A 204 2.80 7.50 12.11
CA PRO A 204 4.08 7.90 12.72
C PRO A 204 4.05 9.28 13.40
N ILE A 205 3.17 10.19 12.95
CA ILE A 205 3.01 11.54 13.50
C ILE A 205 1.53 11.92 13.61
N CYS A 206 1.21 12.90 14.46
CA CYS A 206 -0.18 13.34 14.69
C CYS A 206 -0.78 14.07 13.48
N ASN A 207 0.02 14.85 12.75
CA ASN A 207 -0.42 15.54 11.52
C ASN A 207 -0.55 14.60 10.31
N ALA A 208 -0.54 13.28 10.52
CA ALA A 208 -0.75 12.27 9.50
C ALA A 208 -2.10 11.57 9.69
N ARG A 209 -2.82 11.40 8.58
CA ARG A 209 -4.16 10.82 8.58
C ARG A 209 -4.37 9.89 7.41
N TYR A 210 -5.10 8.80 7.62
CA TYR A 210 -5.59 7.96 6.53
C TYR A 210 -6.73 8.70 5.81
N CYS A 211 -6.44 9.14 4.58
CA CYS A 211 -7.44 9.76 3.71
C CYS A 211 -8.33 8.69 3.04
N THR A 212 -9.39 9.15 2.38
CA THR A 212 -10.35 8.31 1.68
C THR A 212 -10.81 8.90 0.34
N THR A 213 -11.31 8.03 -0.55
CA THR A 213 -12.03 8.34 -1.81
C THR A 213 -13.44 7.78 -1.79
#